data_AF-A0A7S3XVU3-F1
#
_entry.id   AF-A0A7S3XVU3-F1
#
_cell.length_a   1.000
_cell.length_b   1.000
_cell.length_c   1.000
_cell.angle_alpha   90.00
_cell.angle_beta   90.00
_cell.angle_gamma   90.00
#
_symmetry.space_group_name_H-M   'P 1'
#
loop_
_entity.id
_entity.type
_entity.pdbx_description
1 polymer ?
#
loop_
_entity_poly.entity_id
_entity_poly.type
_entity_poly.pdbx_seq_one_letter_code
_entity_poly.pdbx_strand_id
1 'polypeptide(L)'
;PALEAMLKGSREYAQITRELLRQVERDFAEAALKAKDFDALRPIHRFNREFDYEEYRRQKHSVSDLQEELQRVTAWVSDLEKMKSRQSCGILEVEARHLRSQLAPATKEKLGKIKQLVRDLARKACRDYLEEYKARVGKVVQRPVHLKEFAAQAETLDELRGGERRLADKARKVEQMYALLGRHGVAPPAEDLVQLDDLRTQQAEYNRQMAEARAYKDDRLPEMTQALDMAIARLNDQLMQIAAHLEEGAYVDVANFDAPEDVLEDLQVGKRERKRERK
;
A
#
# COMPACT_ATOMS: atom_id res chain seq x y z
N PRO A 1 53.07 -66.36 7.99
CA PRO A 1 52.87 -66.29 6.53
C PRO A 1 51.93 -67.38 5.94
N ALA A 2 52.12 -68.67 6.27
CA ALA A 2 51.32 -69.77 5.69
C ALA A 2 49.86 -69.84 6.19
N LEU A 3 49.65 -69.59 7.50
CA LEU A 3 48.32 -69.64 8.13
C LEU A 3 47.38 -68.54 7.61
N GLU A 4 47.92 -67.37 7.32
CA GLU A 4 47.18 -66.23 6.80
C GLU A 4 46.74 -66.45 5.35
N ALA A 5 47.57 -67.11 4.54
CA ALA A 5 47.24 -67.50 3.18
C ALA A 5 46.20 -68.64 3.13
N MET A 6 46.28 -69.60 4.06
CA MET A 6 45.28 -70.66 4.20
C MET A 6 43.91 -70.12 4.66
N LEU A 7 43.90 -69.16 5.60
CA LEU A 7 42.69 -68.47 6.03
C LEU A 7 42.05 -67.65 4.90
N LYS A 8 42.85 -66.90 4.14
CA LYS A 8 42.34 -66.12 3.00
C LYS A 8 41.84 -67.00 1.84
N GLY A 9 42.32 -68.25 1.75
CA GLY A 9 41.83 -69.26 0.80
C GLY A 9 40.64 -70.09 1.28
N SER A 10 40.23 -69.98 2.55
CA SER A 10 39.06 -70.69 3.07
C SER A 10 37.78 -70.17 2.42
N ARG A 11 36.87 -71.11 2.13
CA ARG A 11 35.56 -70.83 1.54
C ARG A 11 34.72 -69.96 2.47
N GLU A 12 34.79 -70.19 3.78
CA GLU A 12 34.12 -69.38 4.80
C GLU A 12 34.62 -67.93 4.79
N TYR A 13 35.94 -67.72 4.76
CA TYR A 13 36.52 -66.37 4.71
C TYR A 13 36.10 -65.61 3.43
N ALA A 14 36.16 -66.27 2.27
CA ALA A 14 35.75 -65.69 1.00
C ALA A 14 34.23 -65.43 0.91
N GLN A 15 33.42 -66.18 1.65
CA GLN A 15 31.98 -65.95 1.75
C GLN A 15 31.68 -64.75 2.65
N ILE A 16 32.23 -64.72 3.87
CA ILE A 16 32.05 -63.61 4.82
C ILE A 16 32.55 -62.29 4.21
N THR A 17 33.68 -62.31 3.51
CA THR A 17 34.21 -61.11 2.83
C THR A 17 33.25 -60.60 1.75
N ARG A 18 32.64 -61.50 0.96
CA ARG A 18 31.62 -61.12 -0.04
C ARG A 18 30.35 -60.58 0.60
N GLU A 19 29.92 -61.15 1.72
CA GLU A 19 28.74 -60.68 2.46
C GLU A 19 28.99 -59.29 3.07
N LEU A 20 30.16 -59.06 3.65
CA LEU A 20 30.58 -57.75 4.16
C LEU A 20 30.64 -56.69 3.04
N LEU A 21 31.27 -57.00 1.91
CA LEU A 21 31.35 -56.06 0.79
C LEU A 21 29.95 -55.70 0.26
N ARG A 22 29.06 -56.69 0.13
CA ARG A 22 27.66 -56.44 -0.26
C ARG A 22 26.92 -55.58 0.76
N GLN A 23 27.17 -55.76 2.07
CA GLN A 23 26.56 -54.94 3.10
C GLN A 23 27.06 -53.49 3.02
N VAL A 24 28.37 -53.29 2.85
CA VAL A 24 28.97 -51.96 2.65
C VAL A 24 28.36 -51.26 1.43
N GLU A 25 28.25 -51.95 0.30
CA GLU A 25 27.63 -51.40 -0.91
C GLU A 25 26.17 -50.98 -0.70
N ARG A 26 25.40 -51.78 0.04
CA ARG A 26 24.01 -51.46 0.42
C ARG A 26 23.93 -50.24 1.32
N ASP A 27 24.79 -50.17 2.34
CA ASP A 27 24.82 -49.05 3.28
C ASP A 27 25.20 -47.73 2.58
N PHE A 28 26.14 -47.77 1.62
CA PHE A 28 26.48 -46.62 0.77
C PHE A 28 25.32 -46.21 -0.16
N ALA A 29 24.62 -47.18 -0.76
CA ALA A 29 23.46 -46.88 -1.60
C ALA A 29 22.31 -46.25 -0.80
N GLU A 30 22.06 -46.76 0.42
CA GLU A 30 21.05 -46.20 1.33
C GLU A 30 21.44 -44.78 1.79
N ALA A 31 22.72 -44.56 2.14
CA ALA A 31 23.23 -43.25 2.49
C ALA A 31 23.10 -42.25 1.33
N ALA A 32 23.39 -42.67 0.09
CA ALA A 32 23.23 -41.84 -1.09
C ALA A 32 21.76 -41.46 -1.37
N LEU A 33 20.81 -42.37 -1.10
CA LEU A 33 19.38 -42.07 -1.22
C LEU A 33 18.94 -41.04 -0.17
N LYS A 34 19.31 -41.22 1.10
CA LYS A 34 19.00 -40.26 2.17
C LYS A 34 19.68 -38.91 1.95
N ALA A 35 20.86 -38.89 1.32
CA ALA A 35 21.53 -37.65 0.97
C ALA A 35 20.73 -36.81 -0.04
N LYS A 36 19.94 -37.44 -0.93
CA LYS A 36 19.07 -36.73 -1.88
C LYS A 36 17.94 -35.97 -1.20
N ASP A 37 17.50 -36.37 -0.01
CA ASP A 37 16.48 -35.62 0.74
C ASP A 37 16.96 -34.21 1.09
N PHE A 38 18.28 -33.98 1.16
CA PHE A 38 18.86 -32.65 1.35
C PHE A 38 18.84 -31.78 0.09
N ASP A 39 18.49 -32.31 -1.08
CA ASP A 39 18.32 -31.48 -2.29
C ASP A 39 17.15 -30.50 -2.13
N ALA A 40 16.16 -30.82 -1.28
CA ALA A 40 15.10 -29.91 -0.87
C ALA A 40 15.63 -28.64 -0.15
N LEU A 41 16.86 -28.65 0.35
CA LEU A 41 17.51 -27.49 0.98
C LEU A 41 18.21 -26.57 -0.01
N ARG A 42 18.41 -26.98 -1.28
CA ARG A 42 19.08 -26.15 -2.29
C ARG A 42 18.39 -24.79 -2.49
N PRO A 43 17.05 -24.68 -2.55
CA PRO A 43 16.37 -23.38 -2.65
C PRO A 43 16.65 -22.49 -1.44
N ILE A 44 16.68 -23.06 -0.24
CA ILE A 44 16.96 -22.34 1.01
C ILE A 44 18.40 -21.82 1.01
N HIS A 45 19.36 -22.66 0.65
CA HIS A 45 20.76 -22.26 0.54
C HIS A 45 20.95 -21.15 -0.51
N ARG A 46 20.31 -21.29 -1.67
CA ARG A 46 20.32 -20.27 -2.73
C ARG A 46 19.74 -18.95 -2.23
N PHE A 47 18.56 -18.98 -1.62
CA PHE A 47 17.93 -17.81 -1.01
C PHE A 47 18.84 -17.16 0.04
N ASN A 48 19.49 -17.96 0.89
CA ASN A 48 20.42 -17.45 1.90
C ASN A 48 21.67 -16.80 1.29
N ARG A 49 22.08 -17.19 0.08
CA ARG A 49 23.22 -16.60 -0.61
C ARG A 49 22.86 -15.38 -1.46
N GLU A 50 21.71 -15.41 -2.12
CA GLU A 50 21.32 -14.41 -3.13
C GLU A 50 20.43 -13.29 -2.58
N PHE A 51 19.67 -13.52 -1.52
CA PHE A 51 18.76 -12.49 -1.00
C PHE A 51 19.53 -11.28 -0.46
N ASP A 52 19.36 -10.16 -1.16
CA ASP A 52 19.78 -8.81 -0.80
C ASP A 52 18.57 -8.05 -0.22
N TYR A 53 18.72 -7.60 1.02
CA TYR A 53 17.67 -6.87 1.72
C TYR A 53 17.40 -5.49 1.13
N GLU A 54 18.43 -4.77 0.68
CA GLU A 54 18.26 -3.41 0.17
C GLU A 54 17.62 -3.41 -1.21
N GLU A 55 17.98 -4.37 -2.06
CA GLU A 55 17.30 -4.57 -3.34
C GLU A 55 15.84 -4.96 -3.11
N TYR A 56 15.60 -5.95 -2.23
CA TYR A 56 14.25 -6.38 -1.90
C TYR A 56 13.42 -5.20 -1.35
N ARG A 57 13.95 -4.41 -0.42
CA ARG A 57 13.26 -3.25 0.16
C ARG A 57 12.88 -2.17 -0.86
N ARG A 58 13.64 -2.01 -1.94
CA ARG A 58 13.37 -1.02 -3.01
C ARG A 58 12.23 -1.44 -3.94
N GLN A 59 11.94 -2.73 -4.02
CA GLN A 59 10.87 -3.24 -4.85
C GLN A 59 9.49 -2.84 -4.29
N LYS A 60 8.50 -2.68 -5.17
CA LYS A 60 7.11 -2.46 -4.76
C LYS A 60 6.48 -3.80 -4.45
N HIS A 61 6.21 -4.04 -3.16
CA HIS A 61 5.54 -5.26 -2.72
C HIS A 61 4.04 -5.04 -2.55
N SER A 62 3.23 -5.96 -3.05
CA SER A 62 1.84 -6.06 -2.64
C SER A 62 1.71 -6.82 -1.32
N VAL A 63 0.55 -6.68 -0.65
CA VAL A 63 0.27 -7.44 0.58
C VAL A 63 0.25 -8.96 0.30
N SER A 64 -0.18 -9.36 -0.91
CA SER A 64 -0.16 -10.77 -1.32
C SER A 64 1.27 -11.30 -1.44
N ASP A 65 2.15 -10.55 -2.11
CA ASP A 65 3.55 -10.94 -2.29
C ASP A 65 4.25 -11.11 -0.93
N LEU A 66 4.03 -10.16 -0.02
CA LEU A 66 4.58 -10.23 1.34
C LEU A 66 4.04 -11.43 2.13
N GLN A 67 2.76 -11.76 1.94
CA GLN A 67 2.13 -12.92 2.58
C GLN A 67 2.73 -14.23 2.07
N GLU A 68 2.84 -14.39 0.76
CA GLU A 68 3.42 -15.59 0.14
C GLU A 68 4.88 -15.77 0.56
N GLU A 69 5.67 -14.69 0.56
CA GLU A 69 7.07 -14.73 0.97
C GLU A 69 7.21 -15.08 2.46
N LEU A 70 6.45 -14.43 3.34
CA LEU A 70 6.48 -14.72 4.78
C LEU A 70 6.06 -16.16 5.07
N GLN A 71 5.06 -16.69 4.39
CA GLN A 71 4.62 -18.08 4.52
C GLN A 71 5.73 -19.04 4.07
N ARG A 72 6.32 -18.79 2.90
CA ARG A 72 7.39 -19.62 2.34
C ARG A 72 8.61 -19.67 3.26
N VAL A 73 9.13 -18.52 3.67
CA VAL A 73 10.33 -18.47 4.52
C VAL A 73 10.04 -18.98 5.93
N THR A 74 8.83 -18.78 6.46
CA THR A 74 8.42 -19.37 7.76
C THR A 74 8.37 -20.90 7.68
N ALA A 75 7.83 -21.46 6.58
CA ALA A 75 7.83 -22.90 6.36
C ALA A 75 9.26 -23.47 6.31
N TRP A 76 10.16 -22.82 5.57
CA TRP A 76 11.58 -23.21 5.53
C TRP A 76 12.25 -23.19 6.91
N VAL A 77 12.00 -22.17 7.74
CA VAL A 77 12.51 -22.14 9.12
C VAL A 77 11.99 -23.34 9.92
N SER A 78 10.69 -23.63 9.85
CA SER A 78 10.09 -24.81 10.51
C SER A 78 10.72 -26.11 10.03
N ASP A 79 10.94 -26.27 8.72
CA ASP A 79 11.49 -27.50 8.14
C ASP A 79 12.95 -27.70 8.56
N LEU A 80 13.75 -26.63 8.58
CA LEU A 80 15.13 -26.66 9.10
C LEU A 80 15.18 -26.99 10.59
N GLU A 81 14.22 -26.50 11.39
CA GLU A 81 14.13 -26.79 12.82
C GLU A 81 13.69 -28.24 13.10
N LYS A 82 12.85 -28.83 12.25
CA LYS A 82 12.40 -30.23 12.34
C LYS A 82 13.40 -31.23 11.74
N MET A 83 14.39 -30.77 10.98
CA MET A 83 15.34 -31.63 10.30
C MET A 83 16.18 -32.47 11.28
N LYS A 84 16.21 -33.80 11.06
CA LYS A 84 17.06 -34.72 11.82
C LYS A 84 18.53 -34.45 11.53
N SER A 85 19.32 -34.21 12.58
CA SER A 85 20.74 -33.90 12.44
C SER A 85 21.60 -35.12 12.12
N ARG A 86 21.13 -36.32 12.43
CA ARG A 86 21.84 -37.60 12.24
C ARG A 86 20.87 -38.66 11.75
N GLN A 87 21.30 -39.44 10.77
CA GLN A 87 20.58 -40.59 10.26
C GLN A 87 21.55 -41.75 10.09
N SER A 88 21.30 -42.86 10.78
CA SER A 88 22.08 -44.10 10.64
C SER A 88 21.67 -44.85 9.37
N CYS A 89 22.67 -45.34 8.63
CA CYS A 89 22.56 -46.13 7.40
C CYS A 89 23.50 -47.34 7.54
N GLY A 90 23.04 -48.36 8.26
CA GLY A 90 23.88 -49.52 8.59
C GLY A 90 25.14 -49.11 9.34
N ILE A 91 26.31 -49.30 8.72
CA ILE A 91 27.61 -48.91 9.28
C ILE A 91 27.97 -47.42 9.10
N LEU A 92 27.21 -46.68 8.29
CA LEU A 92 27.44 -45.27 8.00
C LEU A 92 26.47 -44.38 8.78
N GLU A 93 26.89 -43.16 9.07
CA GLU A 93 26.04 -42.13 9.65
C GLU A 93 26.08 -40.87 8.77
N VAL A 94 24.92 -40.41 8.33
CA VAL A 94 24.79 -39.17 7.56
C VAL A 94 24.49 -38.03 8.54
N GLU A 95 25.41 -37.07 8.66
CA GLU A 95 25.30 -35.92 9.57
C GLU A 95 24.97 -34.62 8.81
N ALA A 96 23.85 -33.99 9.17
CA ALA A 96 23.40 -32.70 8.64
C ALA A 96 23.47 -31.57 9.67
N ARG A 97 24.15 -31.82 10.81
CA ARG A 97 24.22 -30.88 11.94
C ARG A 97 24.84 -29.54 11.52
N HIS A 98 25.95 -29.58 10.78
CA HIS A 98 26.62 -28.37 10.35
C HIS A 98 25.76 -27.55 9.37
N LEU A 99 25.16 -28.23 8.39
CA LEU A 99 24.26 -27.62 7.40
C LEU A 99 23.07 -26.95 8.09
N ARG A 100 22.44 -27.63 9.05
CA ARG A 100 21.36 -27.06 9.89
C ARG A 100 21.85 -25.83 10.65
N SER A 101 23.00 -25.93 11.29
CA SER A 101 23.55 -24.88 12.15
C SER A 101 23.91 -23.61 11.38
N GLN A 102 24.16 -23.71 10.08
CA GLN A 102 24.40 -22.55 9.22
C GLN A 102 23.10 -22.02 8.59
N LEU A 103 22.29 -22.90 8.00
CA LEU A 103 21.10 -22.48 7.25
C LEU A 103 19.98 -21.94 8.15
N ALA A 104 19.70 -22.61 9.28
CA ALA A 104 18.61 -22.22 10.16
C ALA A 104 18.74 -20.77 10.70
N PRO A 105 19.89 -20.35 11.28
CA PRO A 105 20.04 -18.98 11.74
C PRO A 105 20.02 -17.97 10.59
N ALA A 106 20.67 -18.28 9.45
CA ALA A 106 20.67 -17.38 8.29
C ALA A 106 19.26 -17.15 7.71
N THR A 107 18.46 -18.20 7.57
CA THR A 107 17.07 -18.08 7.11
C THR A 107 16.19 -17.34 8.13
N LYS A 108 16.42 -17.57 9.44
CA LYS A 108 15.71 -16.86 10.51
C LYS A 108 16.05 -15.37 10.55
N GLU A 109 17.31 -15.01 10.31
CA GLU A 109 17.74 -13.61 10.18
C GLU A 109 17.01 -12.92 9.01
N LYS A 110 16.97 -13.58 7.84
CA LYS A 110 16.27 -13.05 6.65
C LYS A 110 14.77 -12.92 6.87
N LEU A 111 14.15 -13.92 7.52
CA LEU A 111 12.75 -13.82 7.95
C LEU A 111 12.52 -12.62 8.87
N GLY A 112 13.45 -12.36 9.80
CA GLY A 112 13.44 -11.17 10.66
C GLY A 112 13.47 -9.87 9.85
N LYS A 113 14.32 -9.78 8.84
CA LYS A 113 14.41 -8.63 7.92
C LYS A 113 13.11 -8.41 7.13
N ILE A 114 12.50 -9.47 6.62
CA ILE A 114 11.21 -9.39 5.91
C ILE A 114 10.11 -8.90 6.86
N LYS A 115 10.03 -9.48 8.07
CA LYS A 115 9.09 -9.04 9.12
C LYS A 115 9.28 -7.56 9.46
N GLN A 116 10.52 -7.11 9.59
CA GLN A 116 10.84 -5.70 9.83
C GLN A 116 10.36 -4.82 8.67
N LEU A 117 10.58 -5.22 7.42
CA LEU A 117 10.10 -4.49 6.25
C LEU A 117 8.56 -4.35 6.26
N VAL A 118 7.82 -5.43 6.51
CA VAL A 118 6.35 -5.37 6.57
C VAL A 118 5.88 -4.39 7.65
N ARG A 119 6.53 -4.40 8.81
CA ARG A 119 6.22 -3.44 9.88
C ARG A 119 6.49 -2.00 9.45
N ASP A 120 7.66 -1.74 8.87
CA ASP A 120 8.04 -0.39 8.45
C ASP A 120 7.11 0.15 7.35
N LEU A 121 6.67 -0.72 6.43
CA LEU A 121 5.67 -0.41 5.41
C LEU A 121 4.29 -0.13 6.02
N ALA A 122 3.83 -0.98 6.95
CA ALA A 122 2.55 -0.80 7.64
C ALA A 122 2.52 0.52 8.43
N ARG A 123 3.57 0.80 9.19
CA ARG A 123 3.75 2.02 9.97
C ARG A 123 3.78 3.26 9.08
N LYS A 124 4.52 3.23 7.97
CA LYS A 124 4.55 4.34 7.01
C LYS A 124 3.17 4.57 6.39
N ALA A 125 2.54 3.52 5.88
CA ALA A 125 1.21 3.61 5.27
C ALA A 125 0.16 4.12 6.25
N CYS A 126 0.21 3.69 7.51
CA CYS A 126 -0.69 4.17 8.56
C CYS A 126 -0.59 5.68 8.74
N ARG A 127 0.63 6.22 8.88
CA ARG A 127 0.85 7.67 9.00
C ARG A 127 0.40 8.43 7.75
N ASP A 128 0.77 7.96 6.57
CA ASP A 128 0.41 8.60 5.30
C ASP A 128 -1.11 8.69 5.15
N TYR A 129 -1.85 7.63 5.49
CA TYR A 129 -3.31 7.62 5.40
C TYR A 129 -3.99 8.39 6.51
N LEU A 130 -3.42 8.42 7.72
CA LEU A 130 -3.92 9.24 8.82
C LEU A 130 -3.85 10.72 8.47
N GLU A 131 -2.74 11.18 7.90
CA GLU A 131 -2.62 12.55 7.39
C GLU A 131 -3.54 12.81 6.19
N GLU A 132 -3.72 11.84 5.29
CA GLU A 132 -4.70 11.94 4.19
C GLU A 132 -6.14 12.10 4.72
N TYR A 133 -6.54 11.33 5.74
CA TYR A 133 -7.86 11.46 6.39
C TYR A 133 -8.02 12.82 7.08
N LYS A 134 -7.05 13.28 7.88
CA LYS A 134 -7.09 14.60 8.52
C LYS A 134 -7.25 15.72 7.50
N ALA A 135 -6.47 15.69 6.42
CA ALA A 135 -6.55 16.67 5.34
C ALA A 135 -7.93 16.68 4.67
N ARG A 136 -8.52 15.50 4.44
CA ARG A 136 -9.87 15.39 3.88
C ARG A 136 -10.94 15.87 4.85
N VAL A 137 -10.88 15.49 6.12
CA VAL A 137 -11.79 16.00 7.17
C VAL A 137 -11.78 17.53 7.19
N GLY A 138 -10.59 18.15 7.17
CA GLY A 138 -10.46 19.61 7.12
C GLY A 138 -11.15 20.28 5.93
N LYS A 139 -11.20 19.61 4.77
CA LYS A 139 -11.96 20.10 3.60
C LYS A 139 -13.47 19.90 3.77
N VAL A 140 -13.89 18.75 4.30
CA VAL A 140 -15.30 18.37 4.43
C VAL A 140 -16.05 19.20 5.48
N VAL A 141 -15.36 19.60 6.55
CA VAL A 141 -15.92 20.40 7.65
C VAL A 141 -16.24 21.83 7.23
N GLN A 142 -15.72 22.32 6.10
CA GLN A 142 -16.03 23.67 5.63
C GLN A 142 -17.54 23.84 5.39
N ARG A 143 -18.09 24.93 5.91
CA ARG A 143 -19.50 25.34 5.78
C ARG A 143 -19.55 26.74 5.17
N PRO A 144 -19.23 26.88 3.87
CA PRO A 144 -19.17 28.18 3.22
C PRO A 144 -20.54 28.84 3.17
N VAL A 145 -20.63 30.14 3.47
CA VAL A 145 -21.92 30.87 3.50
C VAL A 145 -22.27 31.56 2.17
N HIS A 146 -21.27 31.84 1.33
CA HIS A 146 -21.46 32.57 0.08
C HIS A 146 -21.63 31.62 -1.11
N LEU A 147 -22.46 32.02 -2.09
CA LEU A 147 -22.84 31.19 -3.24
C LEU A 147 -21.62 30.62 -4.01
N LYS A 148 -20.61 31.46 -4.27
CA LYS A 148 -19.39 31.05 -4.98
C LYS A 148 -18.59 30.00 -4.20
N GLU A 149 -18.46 30.18 -2.89
CA GLU A 149 -17.74 29.27 -2.01
C GLU A 149 -18.53 27.96 -1.79
N PHE A 150 -19.86 28.05 -1.74
CA PHE A 150 -20.76 26.90 -1.68
C PHE A 150 -20.67 26.03 -2.93
N ALA A 151 -20.64 26.63 -4.12
CA ALA A 151 -20.44 25.90 -5.37
C ALA A 151 -19.08 25.16 -5.40
N ALA A 152 -17.99 25.86 -5.03
CA ALA A 152 -16.66 25.24 -4.95
C ALA A 152 -16.59 24.09 -3.92
N GLN A 153 -17.29 24.24 -2.79
CA GLN A 153 -17.36 23.19 -1.77
C GLN A 153 -18.21 22.01 -2.24
N ALA A 154 -19.30 22.25 -2.98
CA ALA A 154 -20.14 21.19 -3.53
C ALA A 154 -19.37 20.31 -4.52
N GLU A 155 -18.53 20.92 -5.38
CA GLU A 155 -17.61 20.21 -6.28
C GLU A 155 -16.57 19.40 -5.48
N THR A 156 -15.97 20.01 -4.46
CA THR A 156 -14.98 19.34 -3.59
C THR A 156 -15.57 18.10 -2.91
N LEU A 157 -16.82 18.16 -2.43
CA LEU A 157 -17.49 17.02 -1.80
C LEU A 157 -17.74 15.87 -2.79
N ASP A 158 -18.05 16.18 -4.04
CA ASP A 158 -18.29 15.18 -5.09
C ASP A 158 -16.96 14.52 -5.53
N GLU A 159 -15.87 15.29 -5.61
CA GLU A 159 -14.52 14.75 -5.85
C GLU A 159 -14.07 13.80 -4.71
N LEU A 160 -14.24 14.22 -3.46
CA LEU A 160 -13.86 13.42 -2.30
C LEU A 160 -14.64 12.12 -2.20
N ARG A 161 -15.92 12.12 -2.61
CA ARG A 161 -16.74 10.92 -2.75
C ARG A 161 -16.18 9.94 -3.76
N GLY A 162 -15.72 10.42 -4.93
CA GLY A 162 -15.09 9.58 -5.94
C GLY A 162 -13.84 8.84 -5.43
N GLY A 163 -13.12 9.45 -4.48
CA GLY A 163 -11.91 8.90 -3.86
C GLY A 163 -12.11 8.12 -2.56
N GLU A 164 -13.34 7.93 -2.09
CA GLU A 164 -13.66 7.37 -0.77
C GLU A 164 -13.33 5.87 -0.68
N ARG A 165 -13.84 5.07 -1.61
CA ARG A 165 -13.60 3.62 -1.66
C ARG A 165 -12.11 3.28 -1.72
N ARG A 166 -11.35 4.02 -2.54
CA ARG A 166 -9.90 3.84 -2.68
C ARG A 166 -9.16 4.11 -1.36
N LEU A 167 -9.61 5.09 -0.58
CA LEU A 167 -9.01 5.41 0.72
C LEU A 167 -9.37 4.36 1.78
N ALA A 168 -10.60 3.86 1.78
CA ALA A 168 -11.00 2.75 2.64
C ALA A 168 -10.21 1.46 2.33
N ASP A 169 -10.03 1.12 1.05
CA ASP A 169 -9.23 -0.04 0.63
C ASP A 169 -7.76 0.08 1.06
N LYS A 170 -7.19 1.29 0.98
CA LYS A 170 -5.85 1.60 1.49
C LYS A 170 -5.75 1.37 3.00
N ALA A 171 -6.69 1.87 3.80
CA ALA A 171 -6.71 1.67 5.25
C ALA A 171 -6.83 0.18 5.61
N ARG A 172 -7.67 -0.58 4.91
CA ARG A 172 -7.82 -2.03 5.09
C ARG A 172 -6.51 -2.79 4.82
N LYS A 173 -5.69 -2.34 3.86
CA LYS A 173 -4.38 -2.95 3.60
C LYS A 173 -3.43 -2.79 4.80
N VAL A 174 -3.50 -1.68 5.53
CA VAL A 174 -2.70 -1.49 6.77
C VAL A 174 -3.09 -2.51 7.83
N GLU A 175 -4.39 -2.72 8.03
CA GLU A 175 -4.89 -3.75 8.95
C GLU A 175 -4.43 -5.15 8.55
N GLN A 176 -4.47 -5.48 7.26
CA GLN A 176 -3.99 -6.76 6.74
C GLN A 176 -2.49 -6.97 7.00
N MET A 177 -1.67 -5.92 6.84
CA MET A 177 -0.23 -6.01 7.12
C MET A 177 0.06 -6.26 8.61
N TYR A 178 -0.64 -5.57 9.53
CA TYR A 178 -0.48 -5.84 10.97
C TYR A 178 -1.04 -7.22 11.38
N ALA A 179 -2.16 -7.66 10.78
CA ALA A 179 -2.69 -9.01 11.00
C ALA A 179 -1.73 -10.10 10.51
N LEU A 180 -1.06 -9.87 9.37
CA LEU A 180 -0.04 -10.76 8.83
C LEU A 180 1.14 -10.89 9.80
N LEU A 181 1.64 -9.77 10.35
CA LEU A 181 2.69 -9.78 11.36
C LEU A 181 2.29 -10.59 12.61
N GLY A 182 1.05 -10.40 13.09
CA GLY A 182 0.50 -11.15 14.21
C GLY A 182 0.47 -12.66 13.98
N ARG A 183 0.04 -13.11 12.79
CA ARG A 183 0.02 -14.53 12.40
C ARG A 183 1.43 -15.16 12.38
N HIS A 184 2.45 -14.37 12.05
CA HIS A 184 3.85 -14.82 12.03
C HIS A 184 4.60 -14.55 13.35
N GLY A 185 3.87 -14.32 14.46
CA GLY A 185 4.42 -14.22 15.81
C GLY A 185 5.14 -12.90 16.11
N VAL A 186 4.85 -11.84 15.35
CA VAL A 186 5.34 -10.48 15.62
C VAL A 186 4.19 -9.65 16.15
N ALA A 187 4.20 -9.38 17.46
CA ALA A 187 3.27 -8.42 18.03
C ALA A 187 3.62 -7.01 17.54
N PRO A 188 2.64 -6.26 16.99
CA PRO A 188 2.86 -4.84 16.71
C PRO A 188 3.22 -4.08 18.00
N PRO A 189 4.17 -3.13 17.95
CA PRO A 189 4.43 -2.23 19.06
C PRO A 189 3.16 -1.49 19.51
N ALA A 190 3.08 -1.12 20.80
CA ALA A 190 1.94 -0.37 21.33
C ALA A 190 1.70 0.95 20.57
N GLU A 191 2.76 1.66 20.19
CA GLU A 191 2.70 2.87 19.36
C GLU A 191 1.98 2.64 18.02
N ASP A 192 2.21 1.49 17.39
CA ASP A 192 1.62 1.16 16.09
C ASP A 192 0.12 0.83 16.23
N LEU A 193 -0.26 0.22 17.35
CA LEU A 193 -1.66 -0.06 17.68
C LEU A 193 -2.42 1.23 17.98
N VAL A 194 -1.81 2.18 18.68
CA VAL A 194 -2.38 3.51 18.91
C VAL A 194 -2.59 4.22 17.58
N GLN A 195 -1.59 4.23 16.68
CA GLN A 195 -1.75 4.84 15.35
C GLN A 195 -2.83 4.18 14.51
N LEU A 196 -2.99 2.85 14.62
CA LEU A 196 -4.05 2.13 13.94
C LEU A 196 -5.44 2.50 14.48
N ASP A 197 -5.56 2.68 15.79
CA ASP A 197 -6.79 3.13 16.44
C ASP A 197 -7.13 4.59 16.09
N ASP A 198 -6.12 5.46 16.05
CA ASP A 198 -6.26 6.83 15.55
C ASP A 198 -6.75 6.83 14.10
N LEU A 199 -6.19 5.98 13.24
CA LEU A 199 -6.62 5.85 11.84
C LEU A 199 -8.10 5.45 11.75
N ARG A 200 -8.55 4.49 12.57
CA ARG A 200 -9.96 4.06 12.62
C ARG A 200 -10.87 5.17 13.11
N THR A 201 -10.44 5.90 14.13
CA THR A 201 -11.16 7.06 14.67
C THR A 201 -11.29 8.16 13.61
N GLN A 202 -10.21 8.50 12.91
CA GLN A 202 -10.24 9.48 11.82
C GLN A 202 -11.11 9.01 10.63
N GLN A 203 -11.12 7.72 10.32
CA GLN A 203 -11.99 7.17 9.29
C GLN A 203 -13.48 7.30 9.68
N ALA A 204 -13.82 6.98 10.93
CA ALA A 204 -15.17 7.15 11.44
C ALA A 204 -15.60 8.64 11.43
N GLU A 205 -14.71 9.54 11.85
CA GLU A 205 -14.95 10.98 11.83
C GLU A 205 -15.13 11.50 10.40
N TYR A 206 -14.31 11.07 9.46
CA TYR A 206 -14.47 11.43 8.04
C TYR A 206 -15.83 11.00 7.50
N ASN A 207 -16.27 9.77 7.78
CA ASN A 207 -17.57 9.27 7.33
C ASN A 207 -18.72 10.09 7.93
N ARG A 208 -18.64 10.43 9.22
CA ARG A 208 -19.60 11.27 9.92
C ARG A 208 -19.66 12.67 9.30
N GLN A 209 -18.51 13.32 9.16
CA GLN A 209 -18.41 14.66 8.59
C GLN A 209 -18.87 14.72 7.13
N MET A 210 -18.60 13.67 6.34
CA MET A 210 -19.09 13.55 4.98
C MET A 210 -20.62 13.45 4.92
N ALA A 211 -21.23 12.70 5.83
CA ALA A 211 -22.68 12.62 5.93
C ALA A 211 -23.30 13.97 6.32
N GLU A 212 -22.73 14.64 7.33
CA GLU A 212 -23.17 15.97 7.77
C GLU A 212 -23.00 17.03 6.68
N ALA A 213 -21.88 17.02 5.95
CA ALA A 213 -21.62 17.96 4.88
C ALA A 213 -22.57 17.77 3.68
N ARG A 214 -22.99 16.54 3.41
CA ARG A 214 -23.99 16.24 2.38
C ARG A 214 -25.38 16.69 2.79
N ALA A 215 -25.79 16.38 4.02
CA ALA A 215 -27.06 16.89 4.54
C ALA A 215 -27.11 18.43 4.45
N TYR A 216 -26.02 19.10 4.84
CA TYR A 216 -25.90 20.56 4.69
C TYR A 216 -25.97 21.04 3.24
N LYS A 217 -25.31 20.33 2.30
CA LYS A 217 -25.40 20.64 0.85
C LYS A 217 -26.84 20.52 0.37
N ASP A 218 -27.53 19.44 0.72
CA ASP A 218 -28.89 19.14 0.27
C ASP A 218 -29.90 20.14 0.85
N ASP A 219 -29.78 20.49 2.13
CA ASP A 219 -30.65 21.46 2.81
C ASP A 219 -30.52 22.88 2.22
N ARG A 220 -29.30 23.25 1.81
CA ARG A 220 -28.99 24.62 1.37
C ARG A 220 -29.02 24.82 -0.14
N LEU A 221 -29.04 23.72 -0.91
CA LEU A 221 -29.10 23.77 -2.36
C LEU A 221 -30.29 24.62 -2.86
N PRO A 222 -31.53 24.49 -2.33
CA PRO A 222 -32.67 25.26 -2.81
C PRO A 222 -32.51 26.77 -2.60
N GLU A 223 -32.02 27.18 -1.42
CA GLU A 223 -31.75 28.59 -1.09
C GLU A 223 -30.70 29.18 -2.04
N MET A 224 -29.63 28.43 -2.28
CA MET A 224 -28.54 28.85 -3.16
C MET A 224 -28.95 28.92 -4.63
N THR A 225 -29.80 27.99 -5.09
CA THR A 225 -30.37 28.04 -6.44
C THR A 225 -31.26 29.26 -6.61
N GLN A 226 -32.13 29.57 -5.63
CA GLN A 226 -32.95 30.77 -5.68
C GLN A 226 -32.11 32.05 -5.69
N ALA A 227 -31.05 32.11 -4.88
CA ALA A 227 -30.12 33.25 -4.88
C ALA A 227 -29.42 33.43 -6.24
N LEU A 228 -29.06 32.32 -6.90
CA LEU A 228 -28.50 32.34 -8.26
C LEU A 228 -29.52 32.85 -9.28
N ASP A 229 -30.76 32.37 -9.25
CA ASP A 229 -31.82 32.81 -10.16
C ASP A 229 -32.12 34.30 -10.03
N MET A 230 -32.17 34.81 -8.79
CA MET A 230 -32.31 36.25 -8.52
C MET A 230 -31.12 37.05 -9.05
N ALA A 231 -29.90 36.53 -8.91
CA ALA A 231 -28.72 37.18 -9.46
C ALA A 231 -28.74 37.21 -11.00
N ILE A 232 -29.18 36.13 -11.64
CA ILE A 232 -29.37 36.06 -13.10
C ILE A 232 -30.42 37.07 -13.56
N ALA A 233 -31.58 37.15 -12.88
CA ALA A 233 -32.62 38.10 -13.22
C ALA A 233 -32.11 39.55 -13.12
N ARG A 234 -31.41 39.90 -12.03
CA ARG A 234 -30.80 41.22 -11.87
C ARG A 234 -29.78 41.55 -12.96
N LEU A 235 -28.94 40.58 -13.33
CA LEU A 235 -27.97 40.73 -14.42
C LEU A 235 -28.67 40.95 -15.76
N ASN A 236 -29.76 40.23 -16.03
CA ASN A 236 -30.56 40.42 -17.24
C ASN A 236 -31.21 41.81 -17.27
N ASP A 237 -31.78 42.27 -16.16
CA ASP A 237 -32.36 43.62 -16.07
C ASP A 237 -31.29 44.70 -16.29
N GLN A 238 -30.10 44.54 -15.69
CA GLN A 238 -28.96 45.44 -15.93
C GLN A 238 -28.53 45.43 -17.40
N LEU A 239 -28.49 44.26 -18.05
CA LEU A 239 -28.18 44.15 -19.47
C LEU A 239 -29.25 44.83 -20.34
N MET A 240 -30.52 44.67 -20.01
CA MET A 240 -31.62 45.37 -20.70
C MET A 240 -31.54 46.89 -20.50
N GLN A 241 -31.24 47.36 -19.29
CA GLN A 241 -31.04 48.78 -19.02
C GLN A 241 -29.84 49.35 -19.79
N ILE A 242 -28.73 48.63 -19.83
CA ILE A 242 -27.55 49.01 -20.62
C ILE A 242 -27.90 49.01 -22.11
N ALA A 243 -28.62 48.01 -22.61
CA ALA A 243 -29.04 47.95 -24.00
C ALA A 243 -29.97 49.12 -24.37
N ALA A 244 -30.98 49.40 -23.54
CA ALA A 244 -31.88 50.54 -23.72
C ALA A 244 -31.13 51.88 -23.66
N HIS A 245 -30.16 52.03 -22.75
CA HIS A 245 -29.32 53.23 -22.66
C HIS A 245 -28.36 53.39 -23.84
N LEU A 246 -27.99 52.30 -24.51
CA LEU A 246 -27.23 52.33 -25.75
C LEU A 246 -28.12 52.62 -26.98
N GLU A 247 -29.41 52.27 -26.91
CA GLU A 247 -30.42 52.53 -27.94
C GLU A 247 -31.07 53.92 -27.82
N GLU A 248 -31.07 54.53 -26.63
CA GLU A 248 -31.55 55.90 -26.37
C GLU A 248 -30.40 56.85 -26.00
N GLY A 249 -30.25 57.94 -26.76
CA GLY A 249 -29.31 59.03 -26.46
C GLY A 249 -28.33 59.34 -27.60
N ALA A 250 -27.29 60.12 -27.29
CA ALA A 250 -26.28 60.65 -28.23
C ALA A 250 -25.49 59.58 -29.03
N TYR A 251 -25.74 58.29 -28.79
CA TYR A 251 -25.13 57.14 -29.48
C TYR A 251 -25.83 56.76 -30.80
N VAL A 252 -27.11 57.12 -30.98
CA VAL A 252 -27.92 56.75 -32.17
C VAL A 252 -28.55 57.98 -32.84
N ASP A 253 -28.64 59.11 -32.14
CA ASP A 253 -29.27 60.33 -32.65
C ASP A 253 -28.39 61.04 -33.70
N VAL A 254 -28.88 61.11 -34.94
CA VAL A 254 -28.17 61.70 -36.10
C VAL A 254 -27.87 63.19 -35.87
N ALA A 255 -28.61 63.87 -34.99
CA ALA A 255 -28.41 65.27 -34.65
C ALA A 255 -27.20 65.54 -33.72
N ASN A 256 -26.64 64.52 -33.06
CA ASN A 256 -25.52 64.65 -32.10
C ASN A 256 -24.18 64.15 -32.66
N PHE A 257 -24.08 63.86 -33.96
CA PHE A 257 -22.83 63.45 -34.62
C PHE A 257 -21.73 64.51 -34.59
N ASP A 258 -22.08 65.77 -34.29
CA ASP A 258 -21.15 66.91 -34.26
C ASP A 258 -20.36 67.03 -32.93
N ALA A 259 -20.67 66.21 -31.90
CA ALA A 259 -19.99 66.22 -30.60
C ALA A 259 -19.51 64.81 -30.16
N PRO A 260 -18.53 64.21 -30.86
CA PRO A 260 -18.05 62.85 -30.58
C PRO A 260 -17.22 62.71 -29.28
N GLU A 261 -16.78 63.82 -28.69
CA GLU A 261 -15.92 63.82 -27.48
C GLU A 261 -16.70 63.40 -26.22
N ASP A 262 -17.93 63.88 -26.04
CA ASP A 262 -18.79 63.56 -24.88
C ASP A 262 -19.18 62.07 -24.86
N VAL A 263 -19.47 61.52 -26.05
CA VAL A 263 -19.79 60.11 -26.28
C VAL A 263 -18.59 59.20 -25.92
N LEU A 264 -17.37 59.64 -26.27
CA LEU A 264 -16.13 58.92 -25.96
C LEU A 264 -15.79 58.98 -24.46
N GLU A 265 -16.09 60.08 -23.78
CA GLU A 265 -15.83 60.24 -22.36
C GLU A 265 -16.73 59.33 -21.51
N ASP A 266 -18.03 59.25 -21.81
CA ASP A 266 -18.97 58.34 -21.12
C ASP A 266 -18.62 56.86 -21.34
N LEU A 267 -18.22 56.49 -22.57
CA LEU A 267 -17.76 55.12 -22.87
C LEU A 267 -16.47 54.76 -22.10
N GLN A 268 -15.61 55.74 -21.82
CA GLN A 268 -14.41 55.55 -21.01
C GLN A 268 -14.72 55.44 -19.51
N VAL A 269 -15.74 56.14 -19.01
CA VAL A 269 -16.21 56.04 -17.61
C VAL A 269 -16.82 54.66 -17.35
N GLY A 270 -17.72 54.17 -18.22
CA GLY A 270 -18.29 52.82 -18.09
C GLY A 270 -17.23 51.71 -18.13
N LYS A 271 -16.11 51.93 -18.85
CA LYS A 271 -14.96 51.01 -18.89
C LYS A 271 -14.15 50.99 -17.58
N ARG A 272 -14.16 52.09 -16.81
CA ARG A 272 -13.47 52.20 -15.51
C ARG A 272 -14.29 51.58 -14.38
N GLU A 273 -15.61 51.71 -14.40
CA GLU A 273 -16.50 51.12 -13.38
C GLU A 273 -16.56 49.59 -13.45
N ARG A 274 -16.63 49.01 -14.67
CA ARG A 274 -16.53 47.56 -14.87
C ARG A 274 -15.21 46.94 -14.39
N LYS A 275 -14.16 47.75 -14.24
CA LYS A 275 -12.85 47.32 -13.69
C LYS A 275 -12.83 47.29 -12.16
N ARG A 276 -13.77 47.97 -11.49
CA ARG A 276 -13.90 48.01 -10.03
C ARG A 276 -14.83 46.91 -9.50
N GLU A 277 -15.91 46.58 -10.22
CA GLU A 277 -16.84 45.50 -9.82
C GLU A 277 -16.33 44.08 -10.06
N ARG A 278 -15.24 43.94 -10.84
CA ARG A 278 -14.56 42.65 -11.10
C ARG A 278 -13.47 42.29 -10.07
N LYS A 279 -13.21 43.14 -9.07
CA LYS A 279 -12.31 42.84 -7.94
C LYS A 279 -13.12 42.42 -6.73
#